data_AF-A0A0R1NZ44-F1
#
_entry.id   AF-A0A0R1NZ44-F1
#
_cell.length_a   1.000
_cell.length_b   1.000
_cell.length_c   1.000
_cell.angle_alpha   90.00
_cell.angle_beta   90.00
_cell.angle_gamma   90.00
#
_symmetry.space_group_name_H-M   'P 1'
#
loop_
_entity.id
_entity.type
_entity.pdbx_description
1 polymer ?
#
loop_
_entity_poly.entity_id
_entity_poly.type
_entity_poly.pdbx_seq_one_letter_code
_entity_poly.pdbx_strand_id
1 'polypeptide(L)' 'MSEPVNSLAAEIIEFERVHAMTDNQIAFGSQLSVERVHDIKSQSDLATDEEASLLRRFMQAKH' A
#
# COMPACT_ATOMS: atom_id res chain seq x y z
N MET A 1 -13.02 3.12 18.28
CA MET A 1 -12.13 2.12 17.68
C MET A 1 -11.31 2.83 16.63
N SER A 2 -10.09 3.23 16.97
CA SER A 2 -9.19 3.92 16.05
C SER A 2 -8.02 2.97 15.83
N GLU A 3 -8.19 2.00 14.93
CA GLU A 3 -7.09 1.12 14.56
C GLU A 3 -6.11 1.94 13.71
N PRO A 4 -4.87 2.11 14.19
CA PRO A 4 -4.01 3.19 13.76
C PRO A 4 -3.35 2.84 12.42
N VAL A 5 -2.92 3.89 11.72
CA VAL A 5 -2.14 3.98 10.48
C VAL A 5 -1.00 2.94 10.30
N ASN A 6 -0.66 2.20 11.36
CA ASN A 6 0.31 1.11 11.41
C ASN A 6 -0.07 -0.15 10.59
N SER A 7 -1.34 -0.30 10.19
CA SER A 7 -1.79 -1.51 9.47
C SER A 7 -1.45 -1.47 7.97
N LEU A 8 -1.43 -0.30 7.34
CA LEU A 8 -1.36 -0.23 5.86
C LEU A 8 -0.02 -0.72 5.31
N ALA A 9 1.10 -0.36 5.93
CA ALA A 9 2.42 -0.84 5.51
C ALA A 9 2.51 -2.38 5.57
N ALA A 10 2.00 -2.98 6.65
CA ALA A 10 1.95 -4.43 6.80
C ALA A 10 1.01 -5.10 5.80
N GLU A 11 -0.15 -4.49 5.52
CA GLU A 11 -1.09 -4.94 4.48
C GLU A 11 -0.40 -4.99 3.10
N ILE A 12 0.34 -3.94 2.72
CA ILE A 12 1.03 -3.86 1.43
C ILE A 12 2.15 -4.92 1.35
N ILE A 13 2.99 -5.04 2.38
CA ILE A 13 4.10 -6.00 2.41
C ILE A 13 3.59 -7.43 2.29
N GLU A 14 2.51 -7.76 3.02
CA GLU A 14 1.92 -9.10 2.95
C GLU A 14 1.30 -9.36 1.57
N PHE A 15 0.61 -8.37 0.99
CA PHE A 15 0.06 -8.49 -0.35
C PHE A 15 1.15 -8.68 -1.41
N GLU A 16 2.25 -7.93 -1.35
CA GLU A 16 3.43 -8.12 -2.21
C GLU A 16 3.98 -9.54 -2.10
N ARG A 17 4.09 -10.05 -0.86
CA ARG A 17 4.59 -11.41 -0.58
C ARG A 17 3.66 -12.50 -1.13
N VAL A 18 2.34 -12.37 -0.92
CA VAL A 18 1.34 -13.35 -1.36
C VAL A 18 1.19 -13.38 -2.88
N HIS A 19 1.21 -12.22 -3.52
CA HIS A 19 1.03 -12.09 -4.97
C HIS A 19 2.35 -12.06 -5.76
N ALA A 20 3.50 -12.19 -5.09
CA ALA A 20 4.85 -12.08 -5.66
C ALA A 20 5.03 -10.80 -6.52
N MET A 21 4.52 -9.68 -5.99
CA MET A 21 4.55 -8.37 -6.66
C MET A 21 5.71 -7.53 -6.16
N THR A 22 6.14 -6.58 -7.00
CA THR A 22 7.13 -5.57 -6.62
C THR A 22 6.45 -4.23 -6.36
N ASP A 23 7.14 -3.33 -5.66
CA ASP A 23 6.72 -1.95 -5.39
C ASP A 23 6.23 -1.25 -6.66
N ASN A 24 6.94 -1.46 -7.78
CA ASN A 24 6.57 -0.92 -9.09
C ASN A 24 5.19 -1.40 -9.55
N GLN A 25 4.89 -2.68 -9.33
CA GLN A 25 3.61 -3.25 -9.74
C GLN A 25 2.47 -2.78 -8.82
N ILE A 26 2.73 -2.63 -7.51
CA ILE A 26 1.76 -2.05 -6.58
C ILE A 26 1.48 -0.60 -6.94
N ALA A 27 2.54 0.20 -7.10
CA ALA A 27 2.45 1.61 -7.45
C ALA A 27 1.67 1.83 -8.76
N PHE A 28 2.00 1.05 -9.79
CA PHE A 28 1.26 1.07 -11.06
C PHE A 28 -0.22 0.71 -10.88
N GLY A 29 -0.52 -0.31 -10.06
CA GLY A 29 -1.88 -0.77 -9.80
C GLY A 29 -2.73 0.19 -8.96
N SER A 30 -2.11 0.87 -8.00
CA SER A 30 -2.76 1.84 -7.12
C SER A 30 -2.72 3.27 -7.64
N GLN A 31 -2.13 3.51 -8.81
CA GLN A 31 -1.92 4.84 -9.39
C GLN A 31 -1.10 5.77 -8.47
N LEU A 32 -0.18 5.20 -7.69
CA LEU A 32 0.77 5.95 -6.87
C LEU A 32 2.16 5.91 -7.50
N SER A 33 3.06 6.78 -7.04
CA SER A 33 4.47 6.65 -7.39
C SER A 33 5.12 5.52 -6.59
N VAL A 34 6.17 4.94 -7.15
CA VAL A 34 6.97 3.88 -6.50
C VAL A 34 7.59 4.40 -5.21
N GLU A 35 8.12 5.63 -5.25
CA GLU A 35 8.65 6.32 -4.08
C GLU A 35 7.58 6.45 -3.00
N ARG A 36 6.34 6.79 -3.37
CA ARG A 36 5.27 6.92 -2.39
C ARG A 36 4.90 5.60 -1.73
N VAL A 37 4.84 4.51 -2.51
CA VAL A 37 4.65 3.16 -1.94
C VAL A 37 5.80 2.81 -1.00
N HIS A 38 7.04 3.17 -1.37
CA HIS A 38 8.21 2.94 -0.54
C HIS A 38 8.16 3.71 0.79
N ASP A 39 7.81 5.01 0.75
CA ASP A 39 7.69 5.87 1.93
C ASP A 39 6.63 5.38 2.92
N ILE A 40 5.50 4.90 2.39
CA ILE A 40 4.43 4.31 3.20
C ILE A 40 4.89 3.00 3.84
N LYS A 41 5.61 2.15 3.09
CA LYS A 41 6.12 0.86 3.59
C LYS A 41 7.22 1.03 4.62
N SER A 42 8.12 1.98 4.43
CA SER A 42 9.19 2.30 5.39
C SER A 42 8.69 3.05 6.62
N GLN A 43 7.40 3.43 6.63
CA GLN A 43 6.81 4.30 7.65
C GLN A 43 7.54 5.65 7.77
N SER A 44 8.23 6.07 6.70
CA SER A 44 8.90 7.37 6.61
C SER A 44 7.88 8.50 6.58
N ASP A 45 6.70 8.24 6.02
CA ASP A 45 5.61 9.19 5.92
C ASP A 45 4.26 8.46 6.06
N LEU A 46 3.27 9.15 6.63
CA LEU A 46 1.95 8.57 6.83
C LEU A 46 1.13 8.72 5.54
N ALA A 47 0.57 7.62 5.05
CA ALA A 47 -0.37 7.67 3.95
C ALA A 47 -1.57 8.56 4.30
N THR A 48 -1.98 9.39 3.34
CA THR A 48 -3.27 10.08 3.41
C THR A 48 -4.41 9.09 3.23
N ASP A 49 -5.63 9.47 3.65
CA ASP A 49 -6.82 8.64 3.48
C ASP A 49 -7.09 8.28 2.00
N GLU A 50 -6.76 9.19 1.07
CA GLU A 50 -6.92 8.94 -0.37
C GLU A 50 -5.95 7.87 -0.86
N GLU A 51 -4.67 7.97 -0.49
CA GLU A 51 -3.63 6.99 -0.87
C GLU A 51 -3.91 5.61 -0.27
N ALA A 52 -4.31 5.58 1.01
CA ALA A 52 -4.73 4.35 1.67
C ALA A 52 -5.92 3.71 0.95
N SER A 53 -6.90 4.52 0.51
CA SER A 53 -8.06 4.04 -0.24
C SER A 53 -7.67 3.49 -1.62
N LEU A 54 -6.76 4.15 -2.34
CA LEU A 54 -6.27 3.68 -3.64
C LEU A 54 -5.53 2.34 -3.53
N LEU A 55 -4.63 2.22 -2.57
CA LEU A 55 -3.88 0.98 -2.29
C LEU A 55 -4.82 -0.16 -1.92
N ARG A 56 -5.75 0.08 -0.99
CA ARG A 56 -6.73 -0.93 -0.57
C ARG A 56 -7.66 -1.34 -1.70
N ARG A 57 -8.13 -0.38 -2.51
CA ARG A 57 -8.97 -0.67 -3.69
C ARG A 57 -8.24 -1.57 -4.68
N PHE A 58 -6.96 -1.29 -4.92
CA PHE A 58 -6.14 -2.13 -5.80
C PHE A 58 -5.98 -3.55 -5.24
N MET A 59 -5.61 -3.69 -3.95
CA MET A 59 -5.46 -5.00 -3.29
C MET A 59 -6.77 -5.80 -3.31
N GLN A 60 -7.91 -5.14 -3.06
CA GLN A 60 -9.24 -5.77 -3.13
C GLN A 60 -9.68 -6.14 -4.55
N ALA A 61 -9.24 -5.42 -5.58
CA ALA A 61 -9.56 -5.74 -6.97
C ALA A 61 -8.77 -6.95 -7.51
N LYS A 62 -7.67 -7.30 -6.84
CA LYS A 62 -6.77 -8.41 -7.18
C LYS A 62 -7.09 -9.72 -6.42
N HIS A 63 -8.19 -9.73 -5.66
CA HIS A 63 -8.58 -10.78 -4.72
C HIS A 63 -9.17 -12.04 -5.37
#